data_AF-A0AB37UEE0-F1
#
_entry.id   AF-A0AB37UEE0-F1
#
_cell.length_a   1.000
_cell.length_b   1.000
_cell.length_c   1.000
_cell.angle_alpha   90.00
_cell.angle_beta   90.00
_cell.angle_gamma   90.00
#
_symmetry.space_group_name_H-M   'P 1'
#
loop_
_entity.id
_entity.type
_entity.pdbx_description
1 polymer ?
#
loop_
_entity_poly.entity_id
_entity_poly.type
_entity_poly.pdbx_seq_one_letter_code
_entity_poly.pdbx_strand_id
1 'polypeptide(L)'
;MPQVKPAENKKVEITLTDQNGVVFTALINAKSWRKAEADAANFSEWGGAVSGKLGQRTADGFEVVEAGVRIFEKKSKEPAAEAVSTS
;
A
#
# COMPACT_ATOMS: atom_id res chain seq x y z
N MET A 1 -8.72 -1.71 -0.52
CA MET A 1 -7.39 -2.32 -0.81
C MET A 1 -7.24 -2.50 -2.31
N PRO A 2 -6.00 -2.46 -2.85
CA PRO A 2 -5.75 -2.74 -4.26
C PRO A 2 -6.08 -4.19 -4.62
N GLN A 3 -6.30 -4.43 -5.91
CA GLN A 3 -6.47 -5.77 -6.46
C GLN A 3 -5.17 -6.57 -6.31
N VAL A 4 -5.30 -7.85 -5.96
CA VAL A 4 -4.15 -8.75 -5.82
C VAL A 4 -4.29 -9.96 -6.73
N LYS A 5 -3.17 -10.39 -7.30
CA LYS A 5 -3.08 -11.62 -8.08
C LYS A 5 -2.25 -12.63 -7.31
N PRO A 6 -2.65 -13.90 -7.24
CA PRO A 6 -1.79 -14.96 -6.72
C PRO A 6 -0.50 -15.02 -7.54
N ALA A 7 0.64 -15.08 -6.87
CA ALA A 7 1.94 -15.27 -7.50
C ALA A 7 2.60 -16.55 -6.96
N GLU A 8 3.65 -17.00 -7.66
CA GLU A 8 4.43 -18.15 -7.23
C GLU A 8 5.13 -17.90 -5.87
N ASN A 9 5.65 -18.97 -5.25
CA ASN A 9 6.41 -18.90 -4.00
C ASN A 9 5.65 -18.31 -2.79
N LYS A 10 4.34 -18.56 -2.69
CA LYS A 10 3.47 -18.08 -1.59
C LYS A 10 3.47 -16.55 -1.49
N LYS A 11 3.59 -15.87 -2.64
CA LYS A 11 3.48 -14.42 -2.75
C LYS A 11 2.18 -14.03 -3.43
N VAL A 12 1.82 -12.77 -3.30
CA VAL A 12 0.78 -12.11 -4.07
C VAL A 12 1.41 -10.92 -4.78
N GLU A 13 1.04 -10.74 -6.02
CA GLU A 13 1.34 -9.56 -6.80
C GLU A 13 0.28 -8.50 -6.52
N ILE A 14 0.73 -7.30 -6.19
CA ILE A 14 -0.14 -6.14 -6.07
C ILE A 14 0.30 -5.08 -7.07
N THR A 15 -0.66 -4.33 -7.58
CA THR A 15 -0.43 -3.22 -8.50
C THR A 15 -0.91 -1.93 -7.86
N LEU A 16 -0.03 -0.93 -7.84
CA LEU A 16 -0.32 0.41 -7.33
C LEU A 16 -0.02 1.41 -8.43
N THR A 17 -0.94 2.34 -8.67
CA THR A 17 -0.73 3.42 -9.64
C THR A 17 -0.63 4.73 -8.89
N ASP A 18 0.47 5.45 -9.10
CA ASP A 18 0.67 6.78 -8.55
C ASP A 18 -0.14 7.85 -9.32
N GLN A 19 -0.27 9.05 -8.74
CA GLN A 19 -0.96 10.19 -9.35
C GLN A 19 -0.39 10.59 -10.72
N ASN A 20 0.88 10.25 -10.97
CA ASN A 20 1.56 10.50 -12.25
C ASN A 20 1.33 9.39 -13.29
N GLY A 21 0.51 8.38 -12.99
CA GLY A 21 0.26 7.23 -13.86
C GLY A 21 1.36 6.16 -13.84
N VAL A 22 2.35 6.28 -12.95
CA VAL A 22 3.43 5.29 -12.79
C VAL A 22 2.90 4.07 -12.06
N VAL A 23 3.10 2.89 -12.65
CA VAL A 23 2.64 1.60 -12.11
C VAL A 23 3.75 0.92 -11.31
N PHE A 24 3.51 0.72 -10.02
CA PHE A 24 4.35 -0.06 -9.12
C PHE A 24 3.78 -1.46 -8.95
N THR A 25 4.56 -2.46 -9.34
CA THR A 25 4.19 -3.87 -9.17
C THR A 25 5.02 -4.46 -8.04
N ALA A 26 4.39 -4.98 -7.00
CA ALA A 26 5.07 -5.45 -5.80
C ALA A 26 4.70 -6.90 -5.48
N LEU A 27 5.70 -7.75 -5.25
CA LEU A 27 5.51 -9.14 -4.84
C LEU A 27 5.61 -9.25 -3.32
N ILE A 28 4.46 -9.38 -2.67
CA ILE A 28 4.33 -9.40 -1.20
C ILE A 28 4.07 -10.82 -0.71
N ASN A 29 4.61 -11.18 0.45
CA ASN A 29 4.29 -12.48 1.04
C ASN A 29 2.77 -12.60 1.30
N ALA A 30 2.16 -13.69 0.84
CA ALA A 30 0.71 -13.90 0.95
C ALA A 30 0.22 -13.93 2.41
N LYS A 31 1.08 -14.33 3.37
CA LYS A 31 0.78 -14.28 4.80
C LYS A 31 0.71 -12.83 5.29
N SER A 32 1.66 -12.00 4.88
CA SER A 32 1.70 -10.58 5.23
C SER A 32 0.50 -9.84 4.61
N TRP A 33 0.14 -10.18 3.37
CA TRP A 33 -1.06 -9.64 2.73
C TRP A 33 -2.32 -9.99 3.51
N ARG A 34 -2.59 -11.28 3.77
CA ARG A 34 -3.77 -11.68 4.55
C ARG A 34 -3.86 -11.02 5.92
N LYS A 35 -2.72 -10.81 6.58
CA LYS A 35 -2.68 -10.08 7.85
C LYS A 35 -3.09 -8.62 7.67
N ALA A 36 -2.55 -7.95 6.65
CA ALA A 36 -2.98 -6.60 6.28
C ALA A 36 -4.48 -6.55 5.96
N GLU A 37 -5.02 -7.54 5.24
CA GLU A 37 -6.47 -7.60 4.96
C GLU A 37 -7.31 -7.70 6.22
N ALA A 38 -6.92 -8.58 7.15
CA ALA A 38 -7.58 -8.72 8.44
C ALA A 38 -7.49 -7.44 9.27
N ASP A 39 -6.31 -6.82 9.35
CA ASP A 39 -6.10 -5.55 10.08
C ASP A 39 -7.00 -4.44 9.48
N ALA A 40 -7.02 -4.29 8.16
CA ALA A 40 -7.87 -3.32 7.46
C ALA A 40 -9.38 -3.57 7.67
N ALA A 41 -9.81 -4.83 7.81
CA ALA A 41 -11.20 -5.17 8.11
C ALA A 41 -11.60 -4.86 9.56
N ASN A 42 -10.63 -4.85 10.49
CA ASN A 42 -10.86 -4.57 11.90
C ASN A 42 -10.83 -3.07 12.24
N PHE A 43 -10.20 -2.23 11.40
CA PHE A 43 -10.06 -0.80 11.64
C PHE A 43 -11.14 0.00 10.92
N SER A 44 -11.82 0.90 11.64
CA SER A 44 -12.84 1.79 11.05
C SER A 44 -12.25 2.80 10.06
N GLU A 45 -11.06 3.33 10.36
CA GLU A 45 -10.27 4.14 9.44
C GLU A 45 -8.83 3.65 9.48
N TRP A 46 -8.19 3.48 8.32
CA TRP A 46 -6.85 2.91 8.24
C TRP A 46 -6.03 3.52 7.10
N GLY A 47 -4.71 3.51 7.30
CA GLY A 47 -3.71 3.81 6.28
C GLY A 47 -2.88 2.57 5.97
N GLY A 48 -2.63 2.31 4.69
CA GLY A 48 -1.74 1.23 4.25
C GLY A 48 -0.41 1.80 3.76
N ALA A 49 0.69 1.13 4.10
CA ALA A 49 1.99 1.39 3.51
C ALA A 49 2.52 0.13 2.82
N VAL A 50 3.05 0.33 1.62
CA VAL A 50 3.83 -0.68 0.90
C VAL A 50 5.26 -0.17 0.84
N SER A 51 6.18 -0.95 1.40
CA SER A 51 7.60 -0.62 1.50
C SER A 51 8.41 -1.67 0.76
N GLY A 52 9.51 -1.30 0.14
CA GLY A 52 10.43 -2.26 -0.47
C GLY A 52 11.57 -1.55 -1.18
N LYS A 53 12.36 -2.30 -1.93
CA LYS A 53 13.42 -1.74 -2.79
C LYS A 53 12.88 -1.58 -4.20
N LEU A 54 13.19 -0.45 -4.83
CA LEU A 54 12.89 -0.24 -6.24
C LEU A 54 13.77 -1.19 -7.07
N GLY A 55 13.13 -2.12 -7.74
CA GLY A 55 13.74 -3.13 -8.60
C GLY A 55 13.77 -2.68 -10.06
N GLN A 56 13.53 -3.62 -10.96
CA GLN A 56 13.59 -3.36 -12.40
C GLN A 56 12.49 -2.39 -12.85
N ARG A 57 12.83 -1.50 -13.77
CA ARG A 57 11.85 -0.66 -14.45
C ARG A 57 11.04 -1.54 -15.42
N THR A 58 9.72 -1.47 -15.35
CA THR A 58 8.78 -2.14 -16.26
C THR A 58 8.32 -1.16 -17.34
N ALA A 59 7.52 -1.63 -18.30
CA ALA A 59 6.97 -0.78 -19.36
C ALA A 59 6.15 0.40 -18.78
N ASP A 60 5.39 0.14 -17.71
CA ASP A 60 4.44 1.08 -17.12
C ASP A 60 4.93 1.70 -15.80
N GLY A 61 6.07 1.28 -15.28
CA GLY A 61 6.66 1.85 -14.07
C GLY A 61 7.78 1.01 -13.49
N PHE A 62 7.62 0.46 -12.29
CA PHE A 62 8.71 -0.21 -11.55
C PHE A 62 8.23 -1.44 -10.80
N GLU A 63 9.09 -2.44 -10.71
CA GLU A 63 8.94 -3.55 -9.78
C GLU A 63 9.45 -3.14 -8.39
N VAL A 64 8.75 -3.55 -7.34
CA VAL A 64 9.19 -3.38 -5.95
C VAL A 64 9.57 -4.77 -5.42
N VAL A 65 10.88 -4.96 -5.23
CA VAL A 65 11.44 -6.19 -4.68
C VAL A 65 11.53 -6.11 -3.16
N GLU A 66 11.53 -7.28 -2.50
CA GLU A 66 11.49 -7.38 -1.04
C GLU A 66 10.33 -6.57 -0.42
N ALA A 67 9.20 -6.53 -1.14
CA ALA A 67 8.06 -5.73 -0.76
C ALA A 67 7.37 -6.27 0.50
N GLY A 68 7.05 -5.34 1.40
CA GLY A 68 6.25 -5.55 2.60
C GLY A 68 5.00 -4.69 2.57
N VAL A 69 3.93 -5.19 3.20
CA VAL A 69 2.69 -4.45 3.44
C VAL A 69 2.47 -4.30 4.93
N ARG A 70 1.97 -3.15 5.35
CA ARG A 70 1.51 -2.91 6.71
C ARG A 70 0.29 -2.01 6.69
N ILE A 71 -0.70 -2.35 7.50
CA ILE A 71 -1.87 -1.51 7.76
C ILE A 71 -1.71 -0.89 9.14
N PHE A 72 -2.08 0.37 9.24
CA PHE A 72 -2.07 1.14 10.46
C PHE A 72 -3.48 1.66 10.68
N GLU A 73 -4.00 1.52 11.90
CA GLU A 73 -5.23 2.19 12.29
C GLU A 73 -4.99 3.69 12.28
N LYS A 74 -5.79 4.39 11.48
CA LYS A 74 -5.76 5.84 11.41
C LYS A 74 -6.76 6.33 12.42
N LYS A 75 -6.32 6.50 13.67
CA LYS A 75 -7.13 7.21 14.66
C LYS A 75 -7.33 8.63 14.16
N SER A 76 -8.59 9.05 14.04
CA SER A 76 -8.93 10.44 13.78
C SER A 76 -8.18 11.31 14.79
N LYS A 77 -7.14 12.02 14.33
CA LYS A 77 -6.85 13.29 14.94
C LYS A 77 -8.07 14.12 14.62
N GLU A 78 -8.75 14.62 15.65
CA GLU A 78 -9.62 15.78 15.53
C GLU A 78 -9.01 16.71 14.48
N PRO A 79 -9.79 17.21 13.51
CA PRO A 79 -9.26 18.11 12.50
C PRO A 79 -8.50 19.20 13.25
N ALA A 80 -7.18 19.28 13.02
CA ALA A 80 -6.45 20.45 13.43
C ALA A 80 -7.17 21.58 12.71
N ALA A 81 -7.94 22.35 13.49
CA ALA A 81 -8.72 23.46 13.01
C ALA A 81 -7.87 24.21 12.00
N GLU A 82 -8.46 24.45 10.83
CA GLU A 82 -8.02 25.48 9.91
C GLU A 82 -7.53 26.67 10.73
N ALA A 83 -6.22 26.84 10.86
CA ALA A 83 -5.64 28.13 11.15
C ALA A 83 -5.70 28.88 9.83
N VAL A 84 -6.91 29.37 9.57
CA VAL A 84 -7.28 30.33 8.54
C VAL A 84 -6.16 31.36 8.51
N SER A 85 -5.32 31.33 7.47
CA SER A 85 -4.46 32.45 7.13
C SER A 85 -5.35 33.52 6.53
N THR A 86 -6.03 34.28 7.40
CA THR A 86 -6.62 35.57 7.01
C THR A 86 -5.49 36.49 6.60
N SER A 87 -5.45 36.80 5.30
CA SER A 87 -4.67 37.90 4.72
C SER A 87 -5.38 39.23 4.93
#